data_AF-A0AB39Z4A9-F1
#
_entry.id   AF-A0AB39Z4A9-F1
#
_cell.length_a   1.000
_cell.length_b   1.000
_cell.length_c   1.000
_cell.angle_alpha   90.00
_cell.angle_beta   90.00
_cell.angle_gamma   90.00
#
_symmetry.space_group_name_H-M   'P 1'
#
loop_
_entity.id
_entity.type
_entity.pdbx_description
1 polymer ?
#
loop_
_entity_poly.entity_id
_entity_poly.type
_entity_poly.pdbx_seq_one_letter_code
_entity_poly.pdbx_strand_id
1 'polypeptide(L)'
;MLLVGLKYSLILAISGCFLIPVHGAGPETDQELPHRIYRLLDGLSGGHKLSSSSTFALLLSQFLIKQKLRYVAPTRYERQLYYHLLHRMEHIRERSGWVREPGVQGEILSIVFQRNVLLLPPTLRLGELDANGEYEQLAEIYSKVVNEGQLNRTQSDLCLRNIVELKPPNCKLLSEECLELLASDAPAYGYQRTHQVLLLYVLQHQVCAPHLSPPQVYELLARSQCDEVEREQNAIRSLGLPIAYRDLYLEQATICGLFGYNEFVNWRNVMEIGSWLEGDSPKDILPDDGDSQHISDLALVFYINALLLLH
;
A
#
# COMPACT_ATOMS: atom_id res chain seq x y z
N MET A 1 20.92 12.62 -45.72
CA MET A 1 20.56 13.65 -46.72
C MET A 1 19.50 13.08 -47.65
N LEU A 2 18.24 13.46 -47.43
CA LEU A 2 17.24 13.75 -48.47
C LEU A 2 15.96 14.18 -47.75
N LEU A 3 15.77 15.48 -47.78
CA LEU A 3 14.63 16.25 -47.30
C LEU A 3 13.59 16.37 -48.42
N VAL A 4 12.38 16.76 -48.00
CA VAL A 4 11.34 17.50 -48.75
C VAL A 4 10.24 16.65 -49.39
N GLY A 5 9.04 16.80 -48.85
CA GLY A 5 7.81 16.67 -49.64
C GLY A 5 6.54 16.32 -48.86
N LEU A 6 6.03 17.22 -48.02
CA LEU A 6 4.75 17.91 -48.29
C LEU A 6 4.37 18.82 -47.11
N LYS A 7 3.92 20.01 -47.47
CA LYS A 7 3.62 21.15 -46.62
C LYS A 7 2.16 21.52 -46.86
N TYR A 8 1.44 21.78 -45.77
CA TYR A 8 0.21 22.58 -45.66
C TYR A 8 -1.10 22.07 -46.30
N SER A 9 -2.01 21.66 -45.44
CA SER A 9 -3.40 22.13 -45.45
C SER A 9 -3.90 22.18 -44.01
N LEU A 10 -3.73 23.34 -43.39
CA LEU A 10 -4.38 23.73 -42.14
C LEU A 10 -5.34 24.85 -42.54
N ILE A 11 -6.61 24.77 -42.11
CA ILE A 11 -7.38 25.85 -41.47
C ILE A 11 -8.88 25.47 -41.41
N LEU A 12 -9.41 25.61 -40.18
CA LEU A 12 -10.81 25.82 -39.75
C LEU A 12 -11.78 24.63 -39.66
N ALA A 13 -11.82 24.03 -38.47
CA ALA A 13 -13.08 23.76 -37.77
C ALA A 13 -12.88 24.02 -36.27
N ILE A 14 -13.04 25.28 -35.86
CA ILE A 14 -13.23 25.67 -34.46
C ILE A 14 -14.70 25.39 -34.15
N SER A 15 -14.98 24.36 -33.36
CA SER A 15 -16.25 24.22 -32.65
C SER A 15 -15.96 23.53 -31.33
N GLY A 16 -16.44 24.12 -30.24
CA GLY A 16 -15.99 23.86 -28.89
C GLY A 16 -16.16 22.41 -28.44
N CYS A 17 -15.05 21.81 -28.04
CA CYS A 17 -15.05 20.81 -26.99
C CYS A 17 -14.42 21.48 -25.76
N PHE A 18 -15.23 21.57 -24.73
CA PHE A 18 -14.91 22.09 -23.42
C PHE A 18 -13.57 21.54 -22.93
N LEU A 19 -12.61 22.44 -22.73
CA LEU A 19 -11.55 22.21 -21.77
C LEU A 19 -12.24 22.00 -20.43
N ILE A 20 -12.34 20.75 -19.98
CA ILE A 20 -12.64 20.45 -18.59
C ILE A 20 -11.50 21.08 -17.80
N PRO A 21 -11.76 22.09 -16.95
CA PRO A 21 -10.74 22.55 -16.04
C PRO A 21 -10.46 21.39 -15.09
N VAL A 22 -9.21 20.92 -15.07
CA VAL A 22 -8.69 20.19 -13.92
C VAL A 22 -8.87 21.12 -12.73
N HIS A 23 -9.97 20.93 -12.00
CA HIS A 23 -10.21 21.63 -10.76
C HIS A 23 -9.07 21.24 -9.83
N GLY A 24 -8.25 22.23 -9.48
CA GLY A 24 -7.40 22.12 -8.31
C GLY A 24 -8.26 21.71 -7.11
N ALA A 25 -7.72 20.82 -6.30
CA ALA A 25 -8.30 20.39 -5.04
C ALA A 25 -8.88 21.61 -4.30
N GLY A 26 -10.18 21.58 -4.06
CA GLY A 26 -10.85 22.60 -3.26
C GLY A 26 -10.48 22.46 -1.78
N PRO A 27 -10.77 23.45 -0.94
CA PRO A 27 -10.54 23.37 0.51
C PRO A 27 -11.28 22.21 1.21
N GLU A 28 -12.26 21.58 0.54
CA GLU A 28 -12.97 20.40 1.04
C GLU A 28 -12.16 19.10 0.90
N THR A 29 -11.35 18.94 -0.15
CA THR A 29 -10.52 17.73 -0.35
C THR A 29 -9.34 17.66 0.63
N ASP A 30 -8.82 18.82 1.05
CA ASP A 30 -7.67 18.90 1.95
C ASP A 30 -7.97 18.39 3.38
N GLN A 31 -9.25 18.36 3.78
CA GLN A 31 -9.67 17.91 5.10
C GLN A 31 -10.23 16.49 5.12
N GLU A 32 -10.55 15.92 3.96
CA GLU A 32 -11.22 14.63 3.86
C GLU A 32 -10.35 13.48 4.39
N LEU A 33 -9.11 13.36 3.90
CA LEU A 33 -8.19 12.32 4.36
C LEU A 33 -7.84 12.40 5.84
N PRO A 34 -7.45 13.59 6.39
CA PRO A 34 -7.24 13.72 7.83
C PRO A 34 -8.45 13.25 8.65
N HIS A 35 -9.67 13.61 8.23
CA HIS A 35 -10.88 13.20 8.93
C HIS A 35 -11.08 11.68 8.91
N ARG A 36 -10.93 11.04 7.73
CA ARG A 36 -11.01 9.57 7.58
C ARG A 36 -9.96 8.86 8.46
N ILE A 37 -8.73 9.37 8.50
CA ILE A 37 -7.64 8.84 9.34
C ILE A 37 -7.98 8.95 10.82
N TYR A 38 -8.42 10.12 11.30
CA TYR A 38 -8.76 10.29 12.72
C TYR A 38 -9.90 9.36 13.16
N ARG A 39 -10.92 9.17 12.32
CA ARG A 39 -12.02 8.23 12.59
C ARG A 39 -11.51 6.80 12.82
N LEU A 40 -10.60 6.33 11.97
CA LEU A 40 -10.00 4.99 12.11
C LEU A 40 -9.15 4.89 13.39
N LEU A 41 -8.35 5.91 13.70
CA LEU A 41 -7.56 5.97 14.94
C LEU A 41 -8.43 6.01 16.20
N ASP A 42 -9.59 6.66 16.15
CA ASP A 42 -10.55 6.69 17.24
C ASP A 42 -11.16 5.31 17.49
N GLY A 43 -11.47 4.56 16.42
CA GLY A 43 -11.88 3.15 16.51
C GLY A 43 -10.85 2.28 17.24
N LEU A 44 -9.56 2.49 16.98
CA LEU A 44 -8.47 1.77 17.64
C LEU A 44 -8.23 2.20 19.11
N SER A 45 -8.77 3.34 19.53
CA SER A 45 -8.53 3.90 20.86
C SER A 45 -9.38 3.26 21.97
N GLY A 46 -10.25 2.30 21.63
CA GLY A 46 -11.30 1.73 22.49
C GLY A 46 -10.89 0.87 23.69
N GLY A 47 -9.67 0.99 24.23
CA GLY A 47 -9.27 0.34 25.49
C GLY A 47 -9.05 -1.18 25.44
N HIS A 48 -9.10 -1.78 24.25
CA HIS A 48 -8.79 -3.20 24.04
C HIS A 48 -7.31 -3.40 23.65
N LYS A 49 -6.81 -4.62 23.83
CA LYS A 49 -5.51 -5.02 23.29
C LYS A 49 -5.56 -4.93 21.76
N LEU A 50 -4.56 -4.31 21.14
CA LEU A 50 -4.46 -4.24 19.68
C LEU A 50 -4.21 -5.64 19.09
N SER A 51 -4.80 -5.90 17.92
CA SER A 51 -4.47 -7.07 17.12
C SER A 51 -3.08 -6.92 16.48
N SER A 52 -2.54 -8.02 15.94
CA SER A 52 -1.30 -8.00 15.15
C SER A 52 -1.42 -7.09 13.94
N SER A 53 -2.57 -7.13 13.25
CA SER A 53 -2.91 -6.29 12.10
C SER A 53 -2.90 -4.81 12.48
N SER A 54 -3.63 -4.44 13.54
CA SER A 54 -3.72 -3.05 13.98
C SER A 54 -2.37 -2.51 14.45
N THR A 55 -1.57 -3.36 15.10
CA THR A 55 -0.20 -3.00 15.50
C THR A 55 0.68 -2.78 14.28
N PHE A 56 0.62 -3.68 13.29
CA PHE A 56 1.37 -3.54 12.04
C PHE A 56 0.98 -2.26 11.28
N ALA A 57 -0.32 -1.99 11.14
CA ALA A 57 -0.85 -0.80 10.47
C ALA A 57 -0.37 0.51 11.14
N LEU A 58 -0.38 0.57 12.47
CA LEU A 58 0.15 1.73 13.21
C LEU A 58 1.66 1.90 12.99
N LEU A 59 2.44 0.80 13.02
CA LEU A 59 3.89 0.86 12.80
C LEU A 59 4.23 1.33 11.38
N LEU A 60 3.58 0.77 10.38
CA LEU A 60 3.76 1.15 8.98
C LEU A 60 3.31 2.60 8.74
N SER A 61 2.16 3.02 9.29
CA SER A 61 1.69 4.41 9.18
C SER A 61 2.67 5.41 9.81
N GLN A 62 3.19 5.12 11.01
CA GLN A 62 4.21 5.94 11.64
C GLN A 62 5.49 6.01 10.79
N PHE A 63 5.90 4.88 10.22
CA PHE A 63 7.06 4.77 9.36
C PHE A 63 6.93 5.65 8.11
N LEU A 64 5.79 5.57 7.39
CA LEU A 64 5.52 6.38 6.21
C LEU A 64 5.59 7.89 6.51
N ILE A 65 4.98 8.34 7.61
CA ILE A 65 5.03 9.77 8.00
C ILE A 65 6.46 10.20 8.33
N LYS A 66 7.21 9.38 9.10
CA LYS A 66 8.62 9.68 9.44
C LYS A 66 9.49 9.72 8.18
N GLN A 67 9.25 8.82 7.23
CA GLN A 67 9.92 8.80 5.93
C GLN A 67 9.62 10.09 5.14
N LYS A 68 8.36 10.50 5.02
CA LYS A 68 7.99 11.77 4.38
C LYS A 68 8.71 12.96 5.02
N LEU A 69 8.64 13.07 6.35
CA LEU A 69 9.28 14.15 7.11
C LEU A 69 10.81 14.20 6.95
N ARG A 70 11.44 13.07 6.61
CA ARG A 70 12.89 13.01 6.37
C ARG A 70 13.29 13.63 5.03
N TYR A 71 12.49 13.44 3.99
CA TYR A 71 12.86 13.79 2.61
C TYR A 71 12.17 15.02 2.06
N VAL A 72 10.96 15.32 2.54
CA VAL A 72 10.15 16.43 2.03
C VAL A 72 9.90 17.41 3.16
N ALA A 73 10.29 18.67 2.97
CA ALA A 73 10.04 19.71 3.95
C ALA A 73 8.53 20.02 4.00
N PRO A 74 7.83 19.75 5.11
CA PRO A 74 6.40 20.01 5.20
C PRO A 74 6.12 21.50 5.36
N THR A 75 4.97 21.94 4.86
CA THR A 75 4.34 23.20 5.25
C THR A 75 4.06 23.25 6.75
N ARG A 76 3.72 24.44 7.27
CA ARG A 76 3.35 24.59 8.69
C ARG A 76 2.14 23.73 9.08
N TYR A 77 1.14 23.66 8.20
CA TYR A 77 -0.07 22.88 8.43
C TYR A 77 0.23 21.38 8.45
N GLU A 78 0.90 20.86 7.41
CA GLU A 78 1.27 19.44 7.32
C GLU A 78 2.13 19.02 8.50
N ARG A 79 3.10 19.86 8.91
CA ARG A 79 3.94 19.58 10.07
C ARG A 79 3.11 19.36 11.33
N GLN A 80 2.16 20.26 11.59
CA GLN A 80 1.28 20.14 12.74
C GLN A 80 0.42 18.86 12.64
N LEU A 81 -0.21 18.63 11.49
CA LEU A 81 -1.01 17.44 11.24
C LEU A 81 -0.22 16.15 11.48
N TYR A 82 0.95 16.01 10.87
CA TYR A 82 1.81 14.84 11.00
C TYR A 82 2.27 14.60 12.45
N TYR A 83 2.60 15.66 13.20
CA TYR A 83 2.93 15.52 14.62
C TYR A 83 1.73 15.02 15.44
N HIS A 84 0.52 15.54 15.20
CA HIS A 84 -0.67 15.07 15.89
C HIS A 84 -0.98 13.60 15.57
N LEU A 85 -0.86 13.20 14.30
CA LEU A 85 -1.06 11.81 13.88
C LEU A 85 -0.04 10.87 14.53
N LEU A 86 1.26 11.21 14.49
CA LEU A 86 2.32 10.43 15.14
C LEU A 86 2.07 10.28 16.64
N HIS A 87 1.75 11.38 17.34
CA HIS A 87 1.45 11.36 18.77
C HIS A 87 0.21 10.52 19.09
N ARG A 88 -0.86 10.63 18.28
CA ARG A 88 -2.09 9.86 18.46
C ARG A 88 -1.83 8.36 18.31
N MET A 89 -1.11 7.95 17.26
CA MET A 89 -0.74 6.55 17.03
C MET A 89 0.14 5.99 18.16
N GLU A 90 1.09 6.79 18.66
CA GLU A 90 1.94 6.39 19.79
C GLU A 90 1.11 6.16 21.06
N HIS A 91 0.24 7.10 21.40
CA HIS A 91 -0.62 7.00 22.57
C HIS A 91 -1.57 5.79 22.50
N ILE A 92 -2.12 5.47 21.31
CA ILE A 92 -2.93 4.25 21.11
C ILE A 92 -2.08 3.01 21.40
N ARG A 93 -0.87 2.94 20.85
CA ARG A 93 0.04 1.81 21.05
C ARG A 93 0.41 1.63 22.52
N GLU A 94 0.80 2.69 23.21
CA GLU A 94 1.19 2.66 24.62
C GLU A 94 0.04 2.21 25.54
N ARG A 95 -1.17 2.73 25.33
CA ARG A 95 -2.34 2.40 26.16
C ARG A 95 -2.86 0.98 25.95
N SER A 96 -2.65 0.42 24.77
CA SER A 96 -3.12 -0.94 24.47
C SER A 96 -2.39 -2.03 25.25
N GLY A 97 -1.32 -1.66 25.97
CA GLY A 97 -0.51 -2.58 26.75
C GLY A 97 0.23 -3.51 25.80
N TRP A 98 1.43 -3.11 25.38
CA TRP A 98 2.26 -3.92 24.48
C TRP A 98 2.78 -5.16 25.21
N VAL A 99 1.90 -6.14 25.39
CA VAL A 99 2.26 -7.48 25.83
C VAL A 99 2.86 -8.14 24.61
N ARG A 100 4.18 -8.41 24.63
CA ARG A 100 4.87 -9.19 23.59
C ARG A 100 4.01 -10.41 23.27
N GLU A 101 3.42 -10.44 22.08
CA GLU A 101 2.73 -11.62 21.63
C GLU A 101 3.76 -12.75 21.52
N PRO A 102 3.53 -13.90 22.17
CA PRO A 102 4.44 -15.01 22.00
C PRO A 102 4.36 -15.53 20.56
N GLY A 103 5.52 -15.84 19.96
CA GLY A 103 5.62 -16.42 18.62
C GLY A 103 6.10 -15.45 17.54
N VAL A 104 6.10 -15.94 16.30
CA VAL A 104 6.71 -15.27 15.13
C VAL A 104 6.14 -13.87 14.89
N GLN A 105 4.84 -13.67 15.06
CA GLN A 105 4.21 -12.36 14.84
C GLN A 105 4.68 -11.32 15.87
N GLY A 106 4.82 -11.68 17.14
CA GLY A 106 5.35 -10.76 18.15
C GLY A 106 6.83 -10.41 17.93
N GLU A 107 7.62 -11.37 17.44
CA GLU A 107 9.01 -11.12 17.02
C GLU A 107 9.05 -10.10 15.89
N ILE A 108 8.25 -10.30 14.83
CA ILE A 108 8.14 -9.37 13.70
C ILE A 108 7.74 -7.97 14.18
N LEU A 109 6.63 -7.85 14.92
CA LEU A 109 6.08 -6.57 15.36
C LEU A 109 7.03 -5.80 16.29
N SER A 110 7.96 -6.50 16.94
CA SER A 110 8.98 -5.86 17.79
C SER A 110 10.14 -5.21 17.03
N ILE A 111 10.25 -5.48 15.73
CA ILE A 111 11.39 -5.06 14.91
C ILE A 111 10.94 -4.27 13.67
N VAL A 112 9.89 -4.74 12.98
CA VAL A 112 9.45 -4.22 11.69
C VAL A 112 9.22 -2.71 11.74
N PHE A 113 9.81 -2.00 10.78
CA PHE A 113 9.77 -0.53 10.66
C PHE A 113 10.25 0.28 11.89
N GLN A 114 10.84 -0.37 12.90
CA GLN A 114 11.36 0.30 14.10
C GLN A 114 12.90 0.26 14.17
N ARG A 115 13.53 -0.82 13.69
CA ARG A 115 14.97 -1.05 13.79
C ARG A 115 15.56 -1.46 12.45
N ASN A 116 16.83 -1.11 12.23
CA ASN A 116 17.58 -1.46 11.01
C ASN A 116 16.86 -1.03 9.73
N VAL A 117 16.14 0.08 9.76
CA VAL A 117 15.33 0.54 8.63
C VAL A 117 16.12 1.50 7.76
N LEU A 118 16.07 1.29 6.44
CA LEU A 118 16.50 2.22 5.42
C LEU A 118 15.30 3.07 5.00
N LEU A 119 15.42 4.40 5.11
CA LEU A 119 14.41 5.32 4.60
C LEU A 119 14.68 5.56 3.11
N LEU A 120 13.62 5.56 2.30
CA LEU A 120 13.69 5.87 0.88
C LEU A 120 12.81 7.09 0.57
N PRO A 121 13.15 7.91 -0.43
CA PRO A 121 12.34 9.07 -0.78
C PRO A 121 10.96 8.61 -1.29
N PRO A 122 9.85 9.05 -0.67
CA PRO A 122 8.52 8.75 -1.20
C PRO A 122 8.31 9.51 -2.50
N THR A 123 7.84 8.82 -3.54
CA THR A 123 7.60 9.38 -4.88
C THR A 123 6.29 8.86 -5.43
N LEU A 124 5.47 9.73 -6.01
CA LEU A 124 4.31 9.32 -6.78
C LEU A 124 4.77 8.99 -8.21
N ARG A 125 4.46 7.78 -8.66
CA ARG A 125 4.84 7.22 -9.96
C ARG A 125 3.60 7.18 -10.85
N LEU A 126 3.62 7.94 -11.93
CA LEU A 126 2.47 8.14 -12.82
C LEU A 126 2.64 7.29 -14.09
N GLY A 127 1.73 6.35 -14.35
CA GLY A 127 1.71 5.59 -15.61
C GLY A 127 2.91 4.65 -15.75
N GLU A 128 3.46 4.15 -14.64
CA GLU A 128 4.56 3.20 -14.68
C GLU A 128 4.08 1.76 -14.90
N LEU A 129 2.81 1.48 -14.63
CA LEU A 129 2.22 0.16 -14.75
C LEU A 129 1.39 0.00 -16.03
N ASP A 130 1.25 -1.24 -16.49
CA ASP A 130 0.39 -1.57 -17.63
C ASP A 130 -1.09 -1.63 -17.23
N ALA A 131 -1.69 -0.45 -17.05
CA ALA A 131 -3.11 -0.31 -16.73
C ALA A 131 -4.06 -0.85 -17.82
N ASN A 132 -3.56 -1.17 -19.01
CA ASN A 132 -4.34 -1.72 -20.13
C ASN A 132 -4.06 -3.21 -20.37
N GLY A 133 -3.35 -3.88 -19.46
CA GLY A 133 -3.11 -5.32 -19.57
C GLY A 133 -4.41 -6.13 -19.69
N GLU A 134 -4.41 -7.17 -20.53
CA GLU A 134 -5.59 -7.99 -20.81
C GLU A 134 -6.13 -8.67 -19.54
N TYR A 135 -7.19 -8.14 -18.95
CA TYR A 135 -7.77 -8.62 -17.69
C TYR A 135 -9.09 -9.38 -17.88
N GLU A 136 -9.71 -9.30 -19.06
CA GLU A 136 -11.04 -9.86 -19.32
C GLU A 136 -11.06 -11.37 -19.14
N GLN A 137 -10.06 -12.07 -19.71
CA GLN A 137 -9.91 -13.51 -19.55
C GLN A 137 -9.65 -13.89 -18.09
N LEU A 138 -8.91 -13.06 -17.35
CA LEU A 138 -8.67 -13.27 -15.93
C LEU A 138 -9.96 -13.12 -15.13
N ALA A 139 -10.79 -12.11 -15.44
CA ALA A 139 -12.07 -11.88 -14.77
C ALA A 139 -13.00 -13.09 -14.85
N GLU A 140 -13.04 -13.78 -16.01
CA GLU A 140 -13.87 -14.99 -16.20
C GLU A 140 -13.49 -16.15 -15.27
N ILE A 141 -12.22 -16.26 -14.90
CA ILE A 141 -11.70 -17.36 -14.08
C ILE A 141 -11.27 -16.93 -12.68
N TYR A 142 -11.38 -15.65 -12.33
CA TYR A 142 -10.73 -15.08 -11.15
C TYR A 142 -11.13 -15.80 -9.85
N SER A 143 -12.40 -16.14 -9.70
CA SER A 143 -12.91 -16.87 -8.53
C SER A 143 -12.29 -18.25 -8.32
N LYS A 144 -11.69 -18.83 -9.36
CA LYS A 144 -10.98 -20.11 -9.30
C LYS A 144 -9.51 -19.95 -8.96
N VAL A 145 -8.88 -18.87 -9.44
CA VAL A 145 -7.42 -18.68 -9.36
C VAL A 145 -6.98 -17.76 -8.23
N VAL A 146 -7.86 -16.95 -7.63
CA VAL A 146 -7.53 -15.90 -6.63
C VAL A 146 -6.70 -16.37 -5.41
N ASN A 147 -6.66 -17.67 -5.14
CA ASN A 147 -5.87 -18.26 -4.04
C ASN A 147 -4.75 -19.19 -4.54
N GLU A 148 -4.47 -19.19 -5.84
CA GLU A 148 -3.37 -19.96 -6.43
C GLU A 148 -2.05 -19.20 -6.26
N GLY A 149 -0.97 -19.96 -6.06
CA GLY A 149 0.37 -19.42 -5.90
C GLY A 149 1.17 -20.09 -4.80
N GLN A 150 2.47 -19.82 -4.80
CA GLN A 150 3.35 -20.14 -3.68
C GLN A 150 3.26 -19.03 -2.62
N LEU A 151 3.95 -19.24 -1.49
CA LEU A 151 3.92 -18.36 -0.31
C LEU A 151 2.59 -18.43 0.45
N ASN A 152 2.40 -19.52 1.20
CA ASN A 152 1.32 -19.56 2.18
C ASN A 152 1.61 -18.61 3.36
N ARG A 153 0.58 -18.35 4.18
CA ARG A 153 0.67 -17.45 5.35
C ARG A 153 1.86 -17.75 6.27
N THR A 154 2.13 -19.02 6.57
CA THR A 154 3.25 -19.41 7.44
C THR A 154 4.60 -19.10 6.80
N GLN A 155 4.76 -19.39 5.50
CA GLN A 155 5.98 -19.05 4.76
C GLN A 155 6.18 -17.53 4.70
N SER A 156 5.09 -16.77 4.48
CA SER A 156 5.10 -15.31 4.52
C SER A 156 5.59 -14.77 5.86
N ASP A 157 5.01 -15.24 6.98
CA ASP A 157 5.42 -14.81 8.33
C ASP A 157 6.90 -15.16 8.60
N LEU A 158 7.35 -16.36 8.23
CA LEU A 158 8.75 -16.76 8.40
C LEU A 158 9.72 -15.94 7.55
N CYS A 159 9.36 -15.65 6.30
CA CYS A 159 10.15 -14.81 5.41
C CYS A 159 10.21 -13.37 5.94
N LEU A 160 9.09 -12.81 6.39
CA LEU A 160 9.04 -11.49 7.02
C LEU A 160 9.94 -11.41 8.25
N ARG A 161 9.86 -12.40 9.15
CA ARG A 161 10.74 -12.49 10.32
C ARG A 161 12.21 -12.48 9.91
N ASN A 162 12.59 -13.33 8.95
CA ASN A 162 13.97 -13.43 8.48
C ASN A 162 14.48 -12.11 7.88
N ILE A 163 13.62 -11.36 7.18
CA ILE A 163 13.95 -10.04 6.63
C ILE A 163 14.18 -9.03 7.76
N VAL A 164 13.26 -8.93 8.73
CA VAL A 164 13.37 -7.90 9.78
C VAL A 164 14.52 -8.16 10.75
N GLU A 165 14.92 -9.43 10.93
CA GLU A 165 16.05 -9.83 11.78
C GLU A 165 17.43 -9.56 11.17
N LEU A 166 17.49 -9.16 9.88
CA LEU A 166 18.73 -8.76 9.24
C LEU A 166 19.43 -7.65 10.02
N LYS A 167 20.74 -7.78 10.18
CA LYS A 167 21.55 -6.81 10.94
C LYS A 167 22.97 -6.70 10.40
N PRO A 168 23.50 -5.46 10.25
CA PRO A 168 24.92 -5.25 9.98
C PRO A 168 25.82 -5.80 11.10
N PRO A 169 27.08 -6.15 10.79
CA PRO A 169 27.69 -6.17 9.45
C PRO A 169 27.32 -7.42 8.64
N ASN A 170 26.66 -8.41 9.25
CA ASN A 170 26.38 -9.71 8.65
C ASN A 170 24.99 -9.72 7.99
N CYS A 171 24.86 -8.96 6.90
CA CYS A 171 23.64 -8.90 6.08
C CYS A 171 23.47 -10.15 5.22
N LYS A 172 23.21 -11.30 5.86
CA LYS A 172 22.93 -12.58 5.21
C LYS A 172 21.54 -13.05 5.60
N LEU A 173 20.72 -13.37 4.61
CA LEU A 173 19.44 -14.01 4.85
C LEU A 173 19.65 -15.44 5.35
N LEU A 174 18.76 -15.86 6.26
CA LEU A 174 18.81 -17.19 6.86
C LEU A 174 18.33 -18.30 5.91
N SER A 175 17.57 -17.94 4.88
CA SER A 175 17.07 -18.87 3.85
C SER A 175 17.05 -18.20 2.48
N GLU A 176 17.67 -18.84 1.49
CA GLU A 176 17.62 -18.44 0.07
C GLU A 176 16.20 -18.60 -0.51
N GLU A 177 15.41 -19.53 0.03
CA GLU A 177 14.01 -19.79 -0.36
C GLU A 177 13.14 -18.52 -0.27
N CYS A 178 13.37 -17.66 0.72
CA CYS A 178 12.63 -16.40 0.86
C CYS A 178 12.94 -15.44 -0.30
N LEU A 179 14.18 -15.35 -0.78
CA LEU A 179 14.51 -14.54 -1.95
C LEU A 179 13.94 -15.14 -3.24
N GLU A 180 14.02 -16.47 -3.39
CA GLU A 180 13.45 -17.16 -4.55
C GLU A 180 11.94 -16.95 -4.64
N LEU A 181 11.22 -17.01 -3.51
CA LEU A 181 9.80 -16.73 -3.46
C LEU A 181 9.46 -15.27 -3.83
N LEU A 182 10.33 -14.32 -3.50
CA LEU A 182 10.15 -12.90 -3.87
C LEU A 182 10.48 -12.62 -5.34
N ALA A 183 11.41 -13.37 -5.92
CA ALA A 183 11.83 -13.22 -7.31
C ALA A 183 11.10 -14.17 -8.27
N SER A 184 10.22 -15.03 -7.75
CA SER A 184 9.50 -16.04 -8.52
C SER A 184 8.58 -15.40 -9.56
N ASP A 185 8.69 -15.89 -10.79
CA ASP A 185 7.80 -15.60 -11.92
C ASP A 185 6.61 -16.59 -11.99
N ALA A 186 6.54 -17.55 -11.06
CA ALA A 186 5.45 -18.51 -11.01
C ALA A 186 4.11 -17.78 -10.80
N PRO A 187 3.02 -18.26 -11.44
CA PRO A 187 1.70 -17.69 -11.24
C PRO A 187 1.31 -17.68 -9.76
N ALA A 188 0.99 -16.49 -9.27
CA ALA A 188 0.39 -16.23 -7.97
C ALA A 188 -0.71 -15.18 -8.15
N TYR A 189 -1.75 -15.26 -7.33
CA TYR A 189 -2.90 -14.37 -7.38
C TYR A 189 -3.30 -13.97 -5.96
N GLY A 190 -4.12 -12.93 -5.86
CA GLY A 190 -4.71 -12.44 -4.64
C GLY A 190 -3.69 -12.23 -3.52
N TYR A 191 -3.97 -12.84 -2.35
CA TYR A 191 -3.16 -12.64 -1.15
C TYR A 191 -1.73 -13.14 -1.31
N GLN A 192 -1.50 -14.23 -2.05
CA GLN A 192 -0.17 -14.78 -2.29
C GLN A 192 0.73 -13.76 -2.99
N ARG A 193 0.26 -13.17 -4.09
CA ARG A 193 1.00 -12.13 -4.82
C ARG A 193 1.15 -10.86 -3.98
N THR A 194 0.08 -10.44 -3.31
CA THR A 194 0.10 -9.23 -2.49
C THR A 194 1.13 -9.31 -1.35
N HIS A 195 1.23 -10.49 -0.72
CA HIS A 195 2.24 -10.76 0.30
C HIS A 195 3.68 -10.76 -0.25
N GLN A 196 3.92 -11.26 -1.47
CA GLN A 196 5.25 -11.15 -2.11
C GLN A 196 5.67 -9.68 -2.25
N VAL A 197 4.76 -8.82 -2.70
CA VAL A 197 5.01 -7.37 -2.83
C VAL A 197 5.26 -6.72 -1.48
N LEU A 198 4.49 -7.09 -0.44
CA LEU A 198 4.70 -6.56 0.92
C LEU A 198 6.08 -6.95 1.47
N LEU A 199 6.48 -8.20 1.33
CA LEU A 199 7.78 -8.69 1.77
C LEU A 199 8.91 -7.97 1.01
N LEU A 200 8.74 -7.74 -0.29
CA LEU A 200 9.67 -6.97 -1.10
C LEU A 200 9.79 -5.53 -0.60
N TYR A 201 8.67 -4.88 -0.25
CA TYR A 201 8.66 -3.54 0.33
C TYR A 201 9.44 -3.47 1.64
N VAL A 202 9.21 -4.42 2.55
CA VAL A 202 9.93 -4.50 3.84
C VAL A 202 11.42 -4.76 3.61
N LEU A 203 11.76 -5.64 2.67
CA LEU A 203 13.16 -5.94 2.32
C LEU A 203 13.86 -4.71 1.75
N GLN A 204 13.23 -3.97 0.84
CA GLN A 204 13.82 -2.77 0.24
C GLN A 204 14.10 -1.69 1.30
N HIS A 205 13.27 -1.60 2.33
CA HIS A 205 13.42 -0.68 3.46
C HIS A 205 14.25 -1.28 4.61
N GLN A 206 14.95 -2.39 4.44
CA GLN A 206 15.95 -2.86 5.39
C GLN A 206 17.32 -2.23 5.12
N VAL A 207 18.08 -1.90 6.17
CA VAL A 207 19.45 -1.35 6.06
C VAL A 207 20.39 -2.31 5.35
N CYS A 208 20.07 -3.60 5.37
CA CYS A 208 20.83 -4.64 4.68
C CYS A 208 20.47 -4.80 3.20
N ALA A 209 19.39 -4.18 2.69
CA ALA A 209 18.95 -4.34 1.30
C ALA A 209 20.05 -4.05 0.27
N PRO A 210 20.83 -2.95 0.38
CA PRO A 210 21.88 -2.64 -0.59
C PRO A 210 23.02 -3.67 -0.64
N HIS A 211 23.15 -4.52 0.40
CA HIS A 211 24.13 -5.63 0.41
C HIS A 211 23.61 -6.89 -0.27
N LEU A 212 22.30 -7.04 -0.40
CA LEU A 212 21.65 -8.21 -0.99
C LEU A 212 21.40 -8.02 -2.49
N SER A 213 21.02 -6.82 -2.91
CA SER A 213 20.82 -6.48 -4.33
C SER A 213 20.89 -4.97 -4.57
N PRO A 214 21.21 -4.50 -5.79
CA PRO A 214 21.09 -3.09 -6.14
C PRO A 214 19.64 -2.59 -6.00
N PRO A 215 19.42 -1.32 -5.58
CA PRO A 215 18.07 -0.73 -5.45
C PRO A 215 17.16 -0.92 -6.68
N GLN A 216 17.75 -0.83 -7.88
CA GLN A 216 17.02 -0.95 -9.16
C GLN A 216 16.39 -2.33 -9.35
N VAL A 217 16.98 -3.39 -8.78
CA VAL A 217 16.43 -4.74 -8.89
C VAL A 217 15.14 -4.84 -8.09
N TYR A 218 15.08 -4.25 -6.89
CA TYR A 218 13.86 -4.20 -6.09
C TYR A 218 12.76 -3.40 -6.78
N GLU A 219 13.11 -2.28 -7.43
CA GLU A 219 12.16 -1.46 -8.18
C GLU A 219 11.58 -2.22 -9.39
N LEU A 220 12.42 -2.94 -10.14
CA LEU A 220 11.97 -3.75 -11.28
C LEU A 220 11.07 -4.91 -10.84
N LEU A 221 11.43 -5.60 -9.75
CA LEU A 221 10.60 -6.67 -9.19
C LEU A 221 9.25 -6.12 -8.70
N ALA A 222 9.26 -5.00 -7.98
CA ALA A 222 8.04 -4.38 -7.47
C ALA A 222 7.13 -3.94 -8.62
N ARG A 223 7.70 -3.35 -9.67
CA ARG A 223 6.95 -2.98 -10.87
C ARG A 223 6.30 -4.19 -11.52
N SER A 224 7.10 -5.22 -11.82
CA SER A 224 6.60 -6.44 -12.47
C SER A 224 5.51 -7.14 -11.65
N GLN A 225 5.64 -7.17 -10.32
CA GLN A 225 4.61 -7.77 -9.47
C GLN A 225 3.35 -6.90 -9.40
N CYS A 226 3.51 -5.57 -9.30
CA CYS A 226 2.38 -4.64 -9.26
C CYS A 226 1.66 -4.50 -10.60
N ASP A 227 2.31 -4.75 -11.74
CA ASP A 227 1.64 -4.90 -13.05
C ASP A 227 0.61 -6.03 -13.00
N GLU A 228 0.99 -7.19 -12.45
CA GLU A 228 0.05 -8.32 -12.30
C GLU A 228 -1.05 -8.01 -11.27
N VAL A 229 -0.71 -7.34 -10.16
CA VAL A 229 -1.72 -6.91 -9.18
C VAL A 229 -2.70 -5.91 -9.79
N GLU A 230 -2.26 -5.03 -10.68
CA GLU A 230 -3.14 -4.08 -11.36
C GLU A 230 -4.10 -4.79 -12.31
N ARG A 231 -3.58 -5.76 -13.07
CA ARG A 231 -4.41 -6.64 -13.89
C ARG A 231 -5.48 -7.36 -13.06
N GLU A 232 -5.13 -7.84 -11.87
CA GLU A 232 -6.09 -8.42 -10.92
C GLU A 232 -7.12 -7.41 -10.42
N GLN A 233 -6.71 -6.19 -10.05
CA GLN A 233 -7.66 -5.14 -9.65
C GLN A 233 -8.62 -4.76 -10.77
N ASN A 234 -8.15 -4.70 -12.02
CA ASN A 234 -9.00 -4.44 -13.18
C ASN A 234 -9.99 -5.59 -13.41
N ALA A 235 -9.56 -6.84 -13.24
CA ALA A 235 -10.45 -7.99 -13.24
C ALA A 235 -11.52 -7.87 -12.15
N ILE A 236 -11.14 -7.61 -10.89
CA ILE A 236 -12.09 -7.43 -9.77
C ILE A 236 -13.06 -6.27 -10.04
N ARG A 237 -12.58 -5.13 -10.55
CA ARG A 237 -13.41 -3.97 -10.92
C ARG A 237 -14.44 -4.33 -11.98
N SER A 238 -14.03 -5.08 -13.00
CA SER A 238 -14.90 -5.52 -14.09
C SER A 238 -16.03 -6.44 -13.61
N LEU A 239 -15.80 -7.17 -12.52
CA LEU A 239 -16.80 -8.00 -11.84
C LEU A 239 -17.75 -7.18 -10.94
N GLY A 240 -17.61 -5.85 -10.91
CA GLY A 240 -18.45 -4.96 -10.12
C GLY A 240 -18.05 -4.82 -8.66
N LEU A 241 -16.77 -5.06 -8.31
CA LEU A 241 -16.24 -4.96 -6.94
C LEU A 241 -17.10 -5.70 -5.89
N PRO A 242 -17.32 -7.01 -6.06
CA PRO A 242 -18.13 -7.77 -5.12
C PRO A 242 -17.52 -7.71 -3.71
N ILE A 243 -18.37 -7.74 -2.68
CA ILE A 243 -17.97 -7.61 -1.27
C ILE A 243 -16.85 -8.61 -0.91
N ALA A 244 -16.91 -9.82 -1.46
CA ALA A 244 -15.92 -10.89 -1.24
C ALA A 244 -14.48 -10.54 -1.67
N TYR A 245 -14.30 -9.52 -2.51
CA TYR A 245 -12.97 -9.07 -2.97
C TYR A 245 -12.57 -7.69 -2.43
N ARG A 246 -13.38 -7.04 -1.60
CA ARG A 246 -13.06 -5.69 -1.10
C ARG A 246 -11.83 -5.67 -0.21
N ASP A 247 -11.69 -6.64 0.68
CA ASP A 247 -10.51 -6.78 1.55
C ASP A 247 -9.24 -6.96 0.71
N LEU A 248 -9.24 -7.96 -0.18
CA LEU A 248 -8.12 -8.19 -1.10
C LEU A 248 -7.80 -6.98 -1.98
N TYR A 249 -8.82 -6.33 -2.55
CA TYR A 249 -8.62 -5.15 -3.38
C TYR A 249 -7.98 -4.01 -2.59
N LEU A 250 -8.43 -3.78 -1.35
CA LEU A 250 -7.84 -2.78 -0.46
C LEU A 250 -6.40 -3.14 -0.12
N GLU A 251 -6.12 -4.41 0.16
CA GLU A 251 -4.76 -4.87 0.44
C GLU A 251 -3.84 -4.61 -0.76
N GLN A 252 -4.27 -5.02 -1.96
CA GLN A 252 -3.56 -4.75 -3.21
C GLN A 252 -3.31 -3.24 -3.42
N ALA A 253 -4.33 -2.40 -3.21
CA ALA A 253 -4.22 -0.94 -3.33
C ALA A 253 -3.27 -0.36 -2.30
N THR A 254 -3.30 -0.87 -1.08
CA THR A 254 -2.44 -0.44 0.01
C THR A 254 -1.00 -0.79 -0.31
N ILE A 255 -0.72 -2.06 -0.62
CA ILE A 255 0.63 -2.62 -0.74
C ILE A 255 1.36 -2.10 -1.99
N CYS A 256 0.77 -2.20 -3.18
CA CYS A 256 1.40 -1.63 -4.38
C CYS A 256 1.44 -0.09 -4.31
N GLY A 257 0.48 0.50 -3.61
CA GLY A 257 0.50 1.92 -3.28
C GLY A 257 1.72 2.37 -2.48
N LEU A 258 2.30 1.52 -1.64
CA LEU A 258 3.51 1.86 -0.86
C LEU A 258 4.72 2.18 -1.74
N PHE A 259 4.79 1.61 -2.95
CA PHE A 259 5.81 1.92 -3.95
C PHE A 259 5.54 3.22 -4.70
N GLY A 260 4.37 3.82 -4.49
CA GLY A 260 3.98 5.10 -5.07
C GLY A 260 3.26 5.01 -6.41
N TYR A 261 2.91 3.81 -6.88
CA TYR A 261 2.15 3.65 -8.12
C TYR A 261 0.76 4.30 -8.02
N ASN A 262 0.52 5.32 -8.84
CA ASN A 262 -0.69 6.13 -8.81
C ASN A 262 -1.94 5.34 -9.22
N GLU A 263 -1.78 4.26 -9.95
CA GLU A 263 -2.84 3.34 -10.30
C GLU A 263 -3.52 2.72 -9.06
N PHE A 264 -2.77 2.62 -7.96
CA PHE A 264 -3.25 2.17 -6.66
C PHE A 264 -3.55 3.32 -5.69
N VAL A 265 -2.69 4.35 -5.62
CA VAL A 265 -2.91 5.51 -4.74
C VAL A 265 -3.38 6.70 -5.58
N ASN A 266 -4.69 6.86 -5.68
CA ASN A 266 -5.34 7.97 -6.38
C ASN A 266 -6.69 8.30 -5.74
N TRP A 267 -7.25 9.45 -6.13
CA TRP A 267 -8.54 9.92 -5.62
C TRP A 267 -9.73 9.02 -5.94
N ARG A 268 -9.71 8.31 -7.08
CA ARG A 268 -10.77 7.33 -7.38
C ARG A 268 -10.79 6.22 -6.33
N ASN A 269 -9.63 5.66 -5.99
CA ASN A 269 -9.53 4.63 -4.96
C ASN A 269 -9.83 5.18 -3.56
N VAL A 270 -9.44 6.43 -3.24
CA VAL A 270 -9.81 7.08 -1.97
C VAL A 270 -11.32 7.17 -1.81
N MET A 271 -12.05 7.59 -2.84
CA MET A 271 -13.50 7.68 -2.79
C MET A 271 -14.17 6.30 -2.76
N GLU A 272 -13.68 5.36 -3.57
CA GLU A 272 -14.20 3.98 -3.65
C GLU A 272 -14.07 3.27 -2.29
N ILE A 273 -12.86 3.20 -1.74
CA ILE A 273 -12.60 2.60 -0.41
C ILE A 273 -13.35 3.38 0.68
N GLY A 274 -13.44 4.71 0.52
CA GLY A 274 -14.20 5.59 1.39
C GLY A 274 -15.65 5.16 1.55
N SER A 275 -16.31 4.82 0.44
CA SER A 275 -17.71 4.40 0.41
C SER A 275 -17.96 3.08 1.15
N TRP A 276 -16.96 2.21 1.27
CA TRP A 276 -17.08 0.93 1.99
C TRP A 276 -17.08 1.12 3.51
N LEU A 277 -16.55 2.25 3.96
CA LEU A 277 -16.39 2.62 5.38
C LEU A 277 -17.42 3.68 5.82
N GLU A 278 -18.39 4.00 4.97
CA GLU A 278 -19.46 4.96 5.26
C GLU A 278 -20.54 4.35 6.18
N GLY A 279 -20.51 4.75 7.45
CA GLY A 279 -21.43 4.42 8.54
C GLY A 279 -20.90 4.98 9.88
N ASP A 280 -21.75 5.10 10.91
CA ASP A 280 -21.43 5.83 12.15
C ASP A 280 -20.33 5.16 13.01
N SER A 281 -19.99 3.90 12.71
CA SER A 281 -18.88 3.16 13.32
C SER A 281 -18.38 2.07 12.37
N PRO A 282 -17.06 1.79 12.30
CA PRO A 282 -16.53 0.58 11.63
C PRO A 282 -17.17 -0.72 12.13
N LYS A 283 -17.79 -0.69 13.33
CA LYS A 283 -18.51 -1.81 13.96
C LYS A 283 -19.94 -2.02 13.44
N ASP A 284 -20.53 -1.04 12.75
CA ASP A 284 -21.95 -1.08 12.38
C ASP A 284 -22.18 -1.57 10.94
N ILE A 285 -21.13 -1.69 10.13
CA ILE A 285 -21.21 -2.00 8.69
C ILE A 285 -20.74 -3.44 8.40
N LEU A 286 -19.80 -3.94 9.18
CA LEU A 286 -19.19 -5.25 8.99
C LEU A 286 -19.52 -6.10 10.22
N PRO A 287 -19.97 -7.36 10.04
CA PRO A 287 -20.20 -8.25 11.17
C PRO A 287 -18.96 -8.27 12.07
N ASP A 288 -19.18 -8.42 13.38
CA ASP A 288 -18.18 -8.55 14.45
C ASP A 288 -17.34 -9.83 14.29
N ASP A 289 -16.68 -9.92 13.14
CA ASP A 289 -15.77 -10.95 12.68
C ASP A 289 -14.43 -10.26 12.37
N GLY A 290 -13.32 -10.99 12.54
CA GLY A 290 -11.96 -10.45 12.47
C GLY A 290 -11.63 -9.70 11.18
N ASP A 291 -12.37 -9.97 10.11
CA ASP A 291 -12.21 -9.36 8.77
C ASP A 291 -12.57 -7.86 8.76
N SER A 292 -13.50 -7.42 9.62
CA SER A 292 -13.92 -6.01 9.69
C SER A 292 -12.82 -5.06 10.19
N GLN A 293 -12.09 -5.53 11.20
CA GLN A 293 -10.97 -4.81 11.78
C GLN A 293 -9.77 -4.78 10.82
N HIS A 294 -9.53 -5.88 10.10
CA HIS A 294 -8.47 -5.96 9.09
C HIS A 294 -8.63 -4.91 7.99
N ILE A 295 -9.84 -4.78 7.41
CA ILE A 295 -10.16 -3.75 6.42
C ILE A 295 -9.89 -2.35 6.98
N SER A 296 -10.29 -2.08 8.22
CA SER A 296 -10.08 -0.79 8.87
C SER A 296 -8.60 -0.47 9.09
N ASP A 297 -7.81 -1.48 9.45
CA ASP A 297 -6.36 -1.38 9.65
C ASP A 297 -5.63 -1.09 8.33
N LEU A 298 -5.99 -1.80 7.25
CA LEU A 298 -5.45 -1.55 5.91
C LEU A 298 -5.84 -0.17 5.39
N ALA A 299 -7.10 0.24 5.59
CA ALA A 299 -7.59 1.56 5.18
C ALA A 299 -6.81 2.69 5.86
N LEU A 300 -6.40 2.50 7.13
CA LEU A 300 -5.57 3.48 7.83
C LEU A 300 -4.24 3.68 7.10
N VAL A 301 -3.54 2.59 6.75
CA VAL A 301 -2.28 2.65 6.01
C VAL A 301 -2.49 3.29 4.64
N PHE A 302 -3.53 2.88 3.91
CA PHE A 302 -3.88 3.41 2.61
C PHE A 302 -4.11 4.93 2.65
N TYR A 303 -4.96 5.42 3.56
CA TYR A 303 -5.25 6.85 3.68
C TYR A 303 -4.05 7.66 4.16
N ILE A 304 -3.21 7.10 5.04
CA ILE A 304 -1.94 7.74 5.40
C ILE A 304 -1.05 7.87 4.17
N ASN A 305 -0.91 6.82 3.36
CA ASN A 305 -0.09 6.87 2.17
C ASN A 305 -0.64 7.86 1.12
N ALA A 306 -1.96 7.83 0.89
CA ALA A 306 -2.65 8.80 0.05
C ALA A 306 -2.45 10.24 0.56
N LEU A 307 -2.55 10.45 1.88
CA LEU A 307 -2.34 11.75 2.50
C LEU A 307 -0.94 12.24 2.20
N LEU A 308 0.08 11.38 2.17
CA LEU A 308 1.48 11.77 1.99
C LEU A 308 1.87 11.95 0.51
N LEU A 309 1.12 11.39 -0.43
CA LEU A 309 1.47 11.34 -1.85
C LEU A 309 0.58 12.21 -2.75
N LEU A 310 -0.68 12.45 -2.40
CA LEU A 310 -1.67 13.11 -3.28
C LEU A 310 -1.84 14.61 -3.00
N HIS A 311 -0.73 15.29 -2.68
CA HIS A 311 -0.68 16.73 -2.41
C HIS A 311 -0.57 17.58 -3.68
#